data_AF-A0A0H2R2Z4-F1
#
_entry.id   AF-A0A0H2R2Z4-F1
#
_cell.length_a   1.000
_cell.length_b   1.000
_cell.length_c   1.000
_cell.angle_alpha   90.00
_cell.angle_beta   90.00
_cell.angle_gamma   90.00
#
_symmetry.space_group_name_H-M   'P 1'
#
loop_
_entity.id
_entity.type
_entity.pdbx_description
1 polymer ?
#
loop_
_entity_poly.entity_id
_entity_poly.type
_entity_poly.pdbx_seq_one_letter_code
_entity_poly.pdbx_strand_id
1 'polypeptide(L)'
;TFVLPQVPVQVQQDAGNSTASAATAPVQRITIQMGDNEFTFDPMSVPDVPNVNYSQKIDELFVDWDSELRASLVVEKQKIPIKYWPEFYKKRKGVTKASSWGSRKGQWGKWRDIVEERQRFSSNADFWTKWSNANGQRMNYNTITKCLKESRAIDDKREADEARAFYENRPEDGREFFGYTKSGAQCAMTTDEAIARKWRKVKEENIIFASGANSQQNGMGR
;
A
#
# COMPACT_ATOMS: atom_id res chain seq x y z
N THR A 1 -66.49 36.27 47.61
CA THR A 1 -66.24 35.15 46.68
C THR A 1 -67.35 35.12 45.66
N PHE A 2 -67.07 35.60 44.45
CA PHE A 2 -68.05 35.77 43.36
C PHE A 2 -67.45 35.19 42.07
N VAL A 3 -68.24 34.37 41.36
CA VAL A 3 -67.92 33.75 40.07
C VAL A 3 -68.85 34.35 39.03
N LEU A 4 -68.33 34.79 37.88
CA LEU A 4 -68.98 34.93 36.55
C LEU A 4 -67.85 35.16 35.49
N PRO A 5 -68.07 35.00 34.16
CA PRO A 5 -68.37 33.79 33.38
C PRO A 5 -67.41 33.62 32.15
N GLN A 6 -67.58 32.56 31.36
CA GLN A 6 -66.79 32.25 30.14
C GLN A 6 -67.30 32.93 28.86
N VAL A 7 -66.40 33.24 27.90
CA VAL A 7 -66.66 33.30 26.43
C VAL A 7 -65.36 32.96 25.66
N PRO A 8 -65.40 32.23 24.52
CA PRO A 8 -64.24 31.58 23.89
C PRO A 8 -63.61 32.41 22.74
N VAL A 9 -62.35 32.10 22.40
CA VAL A 9 -61.74 32.53 21.12
C VAL A 9 -61.05 31.34 20.46
N GLN A 10 -61.37 31.21 19.17
CA GLN A 10 -61.05 30.14 18.23
C GLN A 10 -59.72 30.40 17.50
N VAL A 11 -59.09 29.27 17.09
CA VAL A 11 -58.30 29.07 15.86
C VAL A 11 -56.88 29.65 15.82
N GLN A 12 -55.87 28.76 15.73
CA GLN A 12 -55.25 28.48 14.44
C GLN A 12 -54.55 27.11 14.44
N GLN A 13 -55.06 26.23 13.58
CA GLN A 13 -54.33 25.05 13.11
C GLN A 13 -53.18 25.55 12.25
N ASP A 14 -51.94 25.19 12.59
CA ASP A 14 -50.85 25.25 11.64
C ASP A 14 -50.43 23.84 11.28
N ALA A 15 -50.34 23.64 9.98
CA ALA A 15 -50.27 22.36 9.32
C ALA A 15 -48.99 21.62 9.71
N GLY A 16 -49.12 20.31 9.93
CA GLY A 16 -47.99 19.42 9.96
C GLY A 16 -47.20 19.55 8.67
N ASN A 17 -45.92 19.88 8.79
CA ASN A 17 -44.97 19.62 7.73
C ASN A 17 -43.93 18.61 8.20
N SER A 18 -44.04 17.44 7.60
CA SER A 18 -43.13 16.31 7.62
C SER A 18 -41.67 16.72 7.64
N THR A 19 -40.90 16.11 8.54
CA THR A 19 -39.51 15.75 8.20
C THR A 19 -39.42 14.24 8.26
N ALA A 20 -39.71 13.65 7.10
CA ALA A 20 -39.37 12.27 6.80
C ALA A 20 -37.88 12.07 7.08
N SER A 21 -37.59 11.10 7.94
CA SER A 21 -36.25 10.57 8.15
C SER A 21 -35.66 10.23 6.79
N ALA A 22 -34.68 11.02 6.34
CA ALA A 22 -33.99 10.79 5.10
C ALA A 22 -33.26 9.44 5.20
N ALA A 23 -33.84 8.42 4.57
CA ALA A 23 -33.17 7.15 4.30
C ALA A 23 -31.88 7.47 3.55
N THR A 24 -30.76 7.45 4.27
CA THR A 24 -29.44 7.71 3.71
C THR A 24 -29.16 6.55 2.75
N ALA A 25 -28.87 6.86 1.48
CA ALA A 25 -28.50 5.87 0.48
C ALA A 25 -27.39 4.95 1.04
N PRO A 26 -27.35 3.66 0.68
CA PRO A 26 -26.34 2.75 1.18
C PRO A 26 -24.95 3.26 0.77
N VAL A 27 -24.24 3.84 1.73
CA VAL A 27 -22.85 4.28 1.57
C VAL A 27 -22.03 3.03 1.29
N GLN A 28 -21.44 2.95 0.10
CA GLN A 28 -20.57 1.83 -0.26
C GLN A 28 -19.30 1.91 0.59
N ARG A 29 -19.25 1.16 1.68
CA ARG A 29 -18.09 1.09 2.58
C ARG A 29 -17.04 0.12 2.02
N ILE A 30 -15.77 0.42 2.29
CA ILE A 30 -14.63 -0.41 1.88
C ILE A 30 -13.92 -0.91 3.12
N THR A 31 -13.64 -2.21 3.16
CA THR A 31 -12.83 -2.86 4.20
C THR A 31 -11.42 -3.11 3.66
N ILE A 32 -10.42 -2.76 4.46
CA ILE A 32 -8.99 -3.03 4.21
C ILE A 32 -8.36 -3.72 5.43
N GLN A 33 -7.27 -4.44 5.20
CA GLN A 33 -6.45 -5.00 6.27
C GLN A 33 -5.36 -4.00 6.69
N MET A 34 -5.23 -3.76 7.99
CA MET A 34 -4.17 -2.95 8.60
C MET A 34 -3.49 -3.76 9.70
N GLY A 35 -2.53 -4.60 9.31
CA GLY A 35 -1.90 -5.57 10.21
C GLY A 35 -2.87 -6.69 10.50
N ASP A 36 -3.11 -6.98 11.78
CA ASP A 36 -4.06 -8.01 12.22
C ASP A 36 -5.51 -7.50 12.34
N ASN A 37 -5.74 -6.22 12.04
CA ASN A 37 -7.03 -5.57 12.20
C ASN A 37 -7.67 -5.21 10.86
N GLU A 38 -8.99 -5.40 10.77
CA GLU A 38 -9.80 -4.89 9.67
C GLU A 38 -10.28 -3.47 9.93
N PHE A 39 -10.23 -2.63 8.91
CA PHE A 39 -10.73 -1.26 8.97
C PHE A 39 -11.72 -0.98 7.83
N THR A 40 -12.93 -0.61 8.21
CA THR A 40 -14.03 -0.34 7.28
C THR A 40 -14.38 1.15 7.27
N PHE A 41 -14.29 1.81 6.13
CA PHE A 41 -14.49 3.26 5.99
C PHE A 41 -15.36 3.62 4.78
N ASP A 42 -15.95 4.82 4.82
CA ASP A 42 -16.54 5.47 3.64
C ASP A 42 -15.43 6.06 2.74
N PRO A 43 -15.30 5.63 1.47
CA PRO A 43 -14.34 6.19 0.51
C PRO A 43 -14.40 7.71 0.34
N MET A 44 -15.57 8.32 0.54
CA MET A 44 -15.76 9.76 0.42
C MET A 44 -15.22 10.53 1.64
N SER A 45 -15.00 9.85 2.76
CA SER A 45 -14.44 10.43 3.99
C SER A 45 -12.92 10.54 3.97
N VAL A 46 -12.24 9.94 2.98
CA VAL A 46 -10.78 9.96 2.89
C VAL A 46 -10.30 11.37 2.50
N PRO A 47 -9.52 12.06 3.36
CA PRO A 47 -9.05 13.40 3.08
C PRO A 47 -7.94 13.39 2.02
N ASP A 48 -7.54 14.57 1.56
CA ASP A 48 -6.37 14.69 0.72
C ASP A 48 -5.10 14.22 1.45
N VAL A 49 -4.16 13.66 0.68
CA VAL A 49 -2.93 13.09 1.23
C VAL A 49 -2.15 14.17 2.01
N PRO A 50 -1.84 13.96 3.31
CA PRO A 50 -1.18 14.97 4.13
C PRO A 50 0.17 15.42 3.55
N ASN A 51 0.48 16.71 3.65
CA ASN A 51 1.69 17.29 3.05
C ASN A 51 2.97 17.12 3.92
N VAL A 52 3.36 15.88 4.21
CA VAL A 52 4.60 15.59 4.98
C VAL A 52 5.84 15.41 4.08
N ASN A 53 7.03 15.72 4.59
CA ASN A 53 8.32 15.61 3.89
C ASN A 53 9.45 15.17 4.84
N TYR A 54 10.13 14.08 4.50
CA TYR A 54 11.21 13.48 5.29
C TYR A 54 12.61 13.61 4.69
N SER A 55 12.78 14.40 3.62
CA SER A 55 14.07 14.53 2.91
C SER A 55 15.24 14.98 3.79
N GLN A 56 14.97 15.74 4.86
CA GLN A 56 15.97 16.20 5.84
C GLN A 56 15.81 15.53 7.22
N LYS A 57 14.82 14.62 7.37
CA LYS A 57 14.34 14.09 8.65
C LYS A 57 14.13 12.58 8.57
N ILE A 58 15.15 11.87 8.08
CA ILE A 58 15.06 10.41 7.86
C ILE A 58 14.83 9.66 9.17
N ASP A 59 15.41 10.11 10.28
CA ASP A 59 15.14 9.48 11.59
C ASP A 59 13.66 9.62 12.01
N GLU A 60 13.02 10.75 11.71
CA GLU A 60 11.59 10.95 11.97
C GLU A 60 10.74 10.02 11.10
N LEU A 61 11.17 9.75 9.85
CA LEU A 61 10.48 8.80 8.98
C LEU A 61 10.43 7.40 9.62
N PHE A 62 11.52 6.93 10.23
CA PHE A 62 11.54 5.62 10.88
C PHE A 62 10.54 5.50 12.02
N VAL A 63 10.36 6.59 12.78
CA VAL A 63 9.40 6.65 13.88
C VAL A 63 7.97 6.77 13.35
N ASP A 64 7.75 7.64 12.36
CA ASP A 64 6.41 7.96 11.83
C ASP A 64 5.83 6.86 10.94
N TRP A 65 6.68 6.01 10.35
CA TRP A 65 6.27 4.99 9.39
C TRP A 65 5.12 4.10 9.88
N ASP A 66 5.20 3.71 11.16
CA ASP A 66 4.24 2.82 11.82
C ASP A 66 3.56 3.46 13.05
N SER A 67 3.79 4.76 13.29
CA SER A 67 3.24 5.40 14.48
C SER A 67 1.80 5.84 14.26
N GLU A 68 0.88 5.24 15.00
CA GLU A 68 -0.50 5.73 15.09
C GLU A 68 -0.57 7.08 15.83
N LEU A 69 0.28 7.30 16.83
CA LEU A 69 0.27 8.54 17.61
C LEU A 69 0.66 9.76 16.78
N ARG A 70 1.66 9.60 15.89
CA ARG A 70 2.25 10.65 15.05
C ARG A 70 1.69 10.67 13.62
N ALA A 71 0.77 9.75 13.30
CA ALA A 71 0.12 9.70 12.00
C ALA A 71 -0.63 11.00 11.67
N SER A 72 -0.32 11.55 10.50
CA SER A 72 -0.94 12.79 10.01
C SER A 72 -2.22 12.56 9.19
N LEU A 73 -2.46 11.33 8.72
CA LEU A 73 -3.68 10.97 8.02
C LEU A 73 -4.72 10.51 9.04
N VAL A 74 -5.91 11.09 9.00
CA VAL A 74 -7.04 10.69 9.84
C VAL A 74 -8.24 10.38 8.97
N VAL A 75 -8.80 9.18 9.09
CA VAL A 75 -9.99 8.73 8.35
C VAL A 75 -11.03 8.27 9.38
N GLU A 76 -12.23 8.85 9.36
CA GLU A 76 -13.31 8.56 10.32
C GLU A 76 -12.84 8.56 11.80
N LYS A 77 -11.99 9.53 12.18
CA LYS A 77 -11.35 9.69 13.51
C LYS A 77 -10.23 8.70 13.83
N GLN A 78 -9.93 7.74 12.97
CA GLN A 78 -8.80 6.83 13.13
C GLN A 78 -7.53 7.41 12.49
N LYS A 79 -6.45 7.41 13.26
CA LYS A 79 -5.13 7.82 12.78
C LYS A 79 -4.49 6.68 11.97
N ILE A 80 -4.00 7.00 10.78
CA ILE A 80 -3.49 6.02 9.81
C ILE A 80 -1.97 6.17 9.63
N PRO A 81 -1.18 5.17 10.06
CA PRO A 81 0.26 5.13 9.81
C PRO A 81 0.63 5.24 8.33
N ILE A 82 1.82 5.80 8.04
CA ILE A 82 2.28 6.08 6.68
C ILE A 82 2.32 4.82 5.83
N LYS A 83 2.69 3.68 6.41
CA LYS A 83 2.78 2.40 5.71
C LYS A 83 1.46 1.96 5.04
N TYR A 84 0.30 2.37 5.59
CA TYR A 84 -1.01 1.98 5.09
C TYR A 84 -1.64 2.97 4.09
N TRP A 85 -1.03 4.13 3.85
CA TRP A 85 -1.60 5.16 2.96
C TRP A 85 -2.04 4.62 1.58
N PRO A 86 -1.28 3.75 0.88
CA PRO A 86 -1.70 3.24 -0.42
C PRO A 86 -3.08 2.55 -0.43
N GLU A 87 -3.47 1.91 0.69
CA GLU A 87 -4.73 1.18 0.78
C GLU A 87 -5.96 2.09 0.81
N PHE A 88 -5.79 3.35 1.23
CA PHE A 88 -6.86 4.35 1.25
C PHE A 88 -7.04 5.07 -0.08
N TYR A 89 -5.96 5.17 -0.87
CA TYR A 89 -5.96 5.91 -2.14
C TYR A 89 -5.91 5.02 -3.39
N LYS A 90 -5.98 3.69 -3.21
CA LYS A 90 -6.09 2.74 -4.32
C LYS A 90 -7.35 3.06 -5.14
N LYS A 91 -7.20 3.16 -6.46
CA LYS A 91 -8.34 3.40 -7.37
C LYS A 91 -9.39 2.31 -7.18
N ARG A 92 -10.55 2.69 -6.65
CA ARG A 92 -11.74 1.86 -6.43
C ARG A 92 -12.98 2.71 -6.72
N LYS A 93 -14.12 2.08 -6.96
CA LYS A 93 -15.41 2.79 -7.10
C LYS A 93 -15.66 3.60 -5.82
N GLY A 94 -15.93 4.90 -5.97
CA GLY A 94 -16.15 5.81 -4.84
C GLY A 94 -14.90 6.53 -4.30
N VAL A 95 -13.68 6.11 -4.66
CA VAL A 95 -12.46 6.83 -4.23
C VAL A 95 -12.15 7.97 -5.22
N THR A 96 -12.48 9.20 -4.84
CA THR A 96 -12.37 10.39 -5.71
C THR A 96 -10.98 11.04 -5.69
N LYS A 97 -10.17 10.77 -4.66
CA LYS A 97 -8.86 11.40 -4.43
C LYS A 97 -7.66 10.64 -5.00
N ALA A 98 -7.90 9.76 -5.97
CA ALA A 98 -6.82 9.00 -6.62
C ALA A 98 -5.80 9.88 -7.36
N SER A 99 -6.18 11.11 -7.74
CA SER A 99 -5.28 12.08 -8.40
C SER A 99 -4.25 12.68 -7.45
N SER A 100 -4.65 13.09 -6.23
CA SER A 100 -3.73 13.63 -5.22
C SER A 100 -2.74 12.58 -4.72
N TRP A 101 -3.15 11.31 -4.69
CA TRP A 101 -2.23 10.20 -4.46
C TRP A 101 -1.22 10.00 -5.59
N GLY A 102 -1.61 10.24 -6.84
CA GLY A 102 -0.72 10.07 -8.00
C GLY A 102 0.60 10.84 -7.87
N SER A 103 0.56 12.08 -7.37
CA SER A 103 1.75 12.90 -7.15
C SER A 103 2.60 12.44 -5.94
N ARG A 104 1.95 11.94 -4.87
CA ARG A 104 2.65 11.49 -3.65
C ARG A 104 3.09 10.03 -3.66
N LYS A 105 2.54 9.19 -4.53
CA LYS A 105 2.85 7.75 -4.61
C LYS A 105 4.34 7.49 -4.84
N GLY A 106 4.98 8.29 -5.70
CA GLY A 106 6.42 8.18 -5.96
C GLY A 106 7.27 8.55 -4.74
N GLN A 107 6.84 9.54 -3.94
CA GLN A 107 7.51 9.93 -2.72
C GLN A 107 7.33 8.87 -1.63
N TRP A 108 6.11 8.35 -1.46
CA TRP A 108 5.82 7.25 -0.55
C TRP A 108 6.66 6.00 -0.86
N GLY A 109 6.80 5.65 -2.14
CA GLY A 109 7.63 4.52 -2.56
C GLY A 109 9.09 4.67 -2.10
N LYS A 110 9.66 5.86 -2.26
CA LYS A 110 11.02 6.16 -1.77
C LYS A 110 11.12 6.06 -0.24
N TRP A 111 10.09 6.50 0.49
CA TRP A 111 10.06 6.36 1.95
C TRP A 111 10.06 4.90 2.38
N ARG A 112 9.17 4.09 1.77
CA ARG A 112 9.11 2.65 2.01
C ARG A 112 10.47 2.01 1.78
N ASP A 113 11.12 2.32 0.66
CA ASP A 113 12.42 1.73 0.31
C ASP A 113 13.51 2.04 1.37
N ILE A 114 13.54 3.26 1.91
CA ILE A 114 14.49 3.63 2.97
C ILE A 114 14.16 2.89 4.28
N VAL A 115 12.88 2.79 4.63
CA VAL A 115 12.44 2.10 5.86
C VAL A 115 12.73 0.60 5.77
N GLU A 116 12.42 -0.04 4.65
CA GLU A 116 12.74 -1.46 4.40
C GLU A 116 14.26 -1.70 4.48
N GLU A 117 15.08 -0.80 3.93
CA GLU A 117 16.54 -0.89 4.09
C GLU A 117 16.92 -0.76 5.58
N ARG A 118 16.38 0.21 6.32
CA ARG A 118 16.63 0.36 7.76
C ARG A 118 16.25 -0.87 8.56
N GLN A 119 15.18 -1.56 8.19
CA GLN A 119 14.72 -2.77 8.88
C GLN A 119 15.69 -3.96 8.75
N ARG A 120 16.63 -3.91 7.80
CA ARG A 120 17.72 -4.89 7.67
C ARG A 120 18.82 -4.71 8.72
N PHE A 121 18.79 -3.62 9.48
CA PHE A 121 19.75 -3.30 10.52
C PHE A 121 19.10 -3.44 11.89
N SER A 122 19.89 -3.85 12.89
CA SER A 122 19.43 -3.97 14.27
C SER A 122 19.06 -2.61 14.86
N SER A 123 19.78 -1.55 14.49
CA SER A 123 19.55 -0.19 14.99
C SER A 123 19.64 0.89 13.91
N ASN A 124 19.14 2.09 14.23
CA ASN A 124 19.34 3.27 13.37
C ASN A 124 20.83 3.65 13.29
N ALA A 125 21.62 3.39 14.34
CA ALA A 125 23.05 3.68 14.35
C ALA A 125 23.81 2.80 13.34
N ASP A 126 23.46 1.52 13.24
CA ASP A 126 24.05 0.60 12.26
C ASP A 126 23.67 1.00 10.83
N PHE A 127 22.40 1.39 10.62
CA PHE A 127 21.97 1.96 9.35
C PHE A 127 22.83 3.18 8.98
N TRP A 128 23.01 4.13 9.90
CA TRP A 128 23.82 5.32 9.64
C TRP A 128 25.31 5.02 9.49
N THR A 129 25.83 3.96 10.09
CA THR A 129 27.22 3.51 9.87
C THR A 129 27.44 3.14 8.41
N LYS A 130 26.50 2.41 7.79
CA LYS A 130 26.54 2.10 6.35
C LYS A 130 26.29 3.34 5.49
N TRP A 131 25.32 4.15 5.86
CA TRP A 131 24.84 5.28 5.06
C TRP A 131 25.48 6.62 5.45
N SER A 132 26.74 6.59 5.84
CA SER A 132 27.58 7.77 6.02
C SER A 132 28.74 7.78 5.03
N ASN A 133 29.23 8.96 4.68
CA ASN A 133 30.39 9.12 3.81
C ASN A 133 31.71 8.84 4.59
N ALA A 134 32.84 8.88 3.89
CA ALA A 134 34.16 8.62 4.48
C ALA A 134 34.53 9.56 5.65
N ASN A 135 33.89 10.74 5.73
CA ASN A 135 34.08 11.71 6.81
C ASN A 135 33.11 11.48 7.98
N GLY A 136 32.34 10.39 7.98
CA GLY A 136 31.32 10.08 8.99
C GLY A 136 30.05 10.92 8.89
N GLN A 137 29.87 11.71 7.82
CA GLN A 137 28.66 12.50 7.63
C GLN A 137 27.58 11.66 6.96
N ARG A 138 26.37 11.69 7.52
CA ARG A 138 25.20 10.98 7.00
C ARG A 138 24.90 11.39 5.57
N MET A 139 24.70 10.41 4.69
CA MET A 139 24.26 10.65 3.32
C MET A 139 22.85 11.25 3.31
N ASN A 140 22.59 12.14 2.35
CA ASN A 140 21.27 12.73 2.21
C ASN A 140 20.27 11.74 1.57
N TYR A 141 18.99 12.04 1.74
CA TYR A 141 17.86 11.27 1.20
C TYR A 141 17.99 10.90 -0.27
N ASN A 142 18.38 11.84 -1.13
CA ASN A 142 18.49 11.61 -2.57
C ASN A 142 19.62 10.64 -2.90
N THR A 143 20.73 10.70 -2.15
CA THR A 143 21.87 9.81 -2.31
C THR A 143 21.49 8.39 -1.93
N ILE A 144 20.87 8.20 -0.75
CA ILE A 144 20.41 6.87 -0.29
C ILE A 144 19.42 6.27 -1.28
N THR A 145 18.40 7.02 -1.68
CA THR A 145 17.37 6.52 -2.63
C THR A 145 17.95 6.18 -4.00
N LYS A 146 18.96 6.93 -4.48
CA LYS A 146 19.69 6.61 -5.71
C LYS A 146 20.44 5.29 -5.58
N CYS A 147 21.25 5.13 -4.53
CA CYS A 147 22.01 3.90 -4.30
C CYS A 147 21.09 2.67 -4.13
N LEU A 148 19.97 2.82 -3.41
CA LEU A 148 18.97 1.75 -3.28
C LEU A 148 18.33 1.38 -4.61
N LYS A 149 18.07 2.37 -5.48
CA LYS A 149 17.56 2.12 -6.83
C LYS A 149 18.59 1.37 -7.68
N GLU A 150 19.85 1.77 -7.63
CA GLU A 150 20.94 1.12 -8.37
C GLU A 150 21.17 -0.32 -7.91
N SER A 151 21.21 -0.55 -6.59
CA SER A 151 21.31 -1.91 -6.03
C SER A 151 20.18 -2.81 -6.51
N ARG A 152 18.94 -2.31 -6.50
CA ARG A 152 17.79 -3.08 -6.99
C ARG A 152 17.86 -3.36 -8.48
N ALA A 153 18.34 -2.41 -9.29
CA ALA A 153 18.52 -2.65 -10.71
C ALA A 153 19.55 -3.76 -10.96
N ILE A 154 20.62 -3.82 -10.16
CA ILE A 154 21.61 -4.91 -10.23
C ILE A 154 20.97 -6.25 -9.84
N ASP A 155 20.23 -6.30 -8.73
CA ASP A 155 19.57 -7.52 -8.26
C ASP A 155 18.49 -8.00 -9.25
N ASP A 156 17.67 -7.07 -9.76
CA ASP A 156 16.64 -7.36 -10.77
C ASP A 156 17.29 -7.89 -12.05
N LYS A 157 18.42 -7.31 -12.48
CA LYS A 157 19.17 -7.83 -13.63
C LYS A 157 19.66 -9.26 -13.39
N ARG A 158 20.31 -9.52 -12.25
CA ARG A 158 20.81 -10.86 -11.91
C ARG A 158 19.69 -11.89 -11.95
N GLU A 159 18.56 -11.58 -11.31
CA GLU A 159 17.41 -12.49 -11.25
C GLU A 159 16.68 -12.64 -12.58
N ALA A 160 16.64 -11.60 -13.41
CA ALA A 160 16.11 -11.72 -14.76
C ALA A 160 17.00 -12.60 -15.64
N ASP A 161 18.34 -12.50 -15.50
CA ASP A 161 19.29 -13.35 -16.20
C ASP A 161 19.17 -14.82 -15.74
N GLU A 162 19.01 -15.08 -14.43
CA GLU A 162 18.69 -16.41 -13.90
C GLU A 162 17.39 -16.98 -14.49
N ALA A 163 16.33 -16.17 -14.54
CA ALA A 163 15.05 -16.59 -15.10
C ALA A 163 15.17 -16.93 -16.60
N ARG A 164 15.88 -16.10 -17.37
CA ARG A 164 16.13 -16.35 -18.80
C ARG A 164 16.89 -17.67 -19.01
N ALA A 165 17.92 -17.92 -18.20
CA ALA A 165 18.68 -19.17 -18.26
C ALA A 165 17.81 -20.39 -17.89
N PHE A 166 16.95 -20.28 -16.86
CA PHE A 166 16.07 -21.37 -16.44
C PHE A 166 15.08 -21.79 -17.55
N TYR A 167 14.55 -20.83 -18.30
CA TYR A 167 13.59 -21.08 -19.38
C TYR A 167 14.21 -21.16 -20.78
N GLU A 168 15.55 -21.10 -20.90
CA GLU A 168 16.25 -21.11 -22.19
C GLU A 168 15.85 -22.32 -23.05
N ASN A 169 15.76 -23.51 -22.42
CA ASN A 169 15.36 -24.74 -23.08
C ASN A 169 13.84 -25.02 -22.99
N ARG A 170 13.04 -24.07 -22.48
CA ARG A 170 11.59 -24.17 -22.27
C ARG A 170 10.89 -22.87 -22.71
N PRO A 171 10.98 -22.50 -24.00
CA PRO A 171 10.52 -21.18 -24.47
C PRO A 171 9.00 -20.99 -24.38
N GLU A 172 8.20 -22.07 -24.47
CA GLU A 172 6.74 -21.96 -24.31
C GLU A 172 6.34 -21.69 -22.86
N ASP A 173 6.90 -22.42 -21.89
CA ASP A 173 6.73 -22.13 -20.46
C ASP A 173 7.18 -20.69 -20.17
N GLY A 174 8.35 -20.28 -20.70
CA GLY A 174 8.84 -18.91 -20.56
C GLY A 174 7.88 -17.85 -21.10
N ARG A 175 7.20 -18.11 -22.24
CA ARG A 175 6.16 -17.22 -22.79
C ARG A 175 4.92 -17.15 -21.92
N GLU A 176 4.48 -18.27 -21.36
CA GLU A 176 3.35 -18.30 -20.43
C GLU A 176 3.67 -17.50 -19.16
N PHE A 177 4.84 -17.74 -18.57
CA PHE A 177 5.25 -17.10 -17.33
C PHE A 177 5.64 -15.63 -17.52
N PHE A 178 6.38 -15.26 -18.55
CA PHE A 178 6.81 -13.87 -18.77
C PHE A 178 6.00 -13.13 -19.84
N GLY A 179 4.88 -13.70 -20.27
CA GLY A 179 3.91 -13.06 -21.16
C GLY A 179 2.89 -12.20 -20.44
N TYR A 180 2.27 -11.30 -21.21
CA TYR A 180 1.06 -10.58 -20.85
C TYR A 180 0.26 -10.20 -22.10
N THR A 181 -1.06 -10.05 -21.98
CA THR A 181 -1.90 -9.60 -23.09
C THR A 181 -2.03 -8.07 -23.07
N LYS A 182 -1.72 -7.44 -24.21
CA LYS A 182 -1.92 -6.01 -24.43
C LYS A 182 -2.71 -5.81 -25.70
N SER A 183 -3.87 -5.16 -25.59
CA SER A 183 -4.76 -4.89 -26.73
C SER A 183 -5.10 -6.14 -27.56
N GLY A 184 -5.32 -7.27 -26.90
CA GLY A 184 -5.64 -8.55 -27.55
C GLY A 184 -4.44 -9.34 -28.09
N ALA A 185 -3.23 -8.77 -28.09
CA ALA A 185 -2.00 -9.45 -28.51
C ALA A 185 -1.19 -9.96 -27.32
N GLN A 186 -0.58 -11.14 -27.44
CA GLN A 186 0.41 -11.60 -26.47
C GLN A 186 1.73 -10.85 -26.65
N CYS A 187 2.25 -10.31 -25.56
CA CYS A 187 3.50 -9.56 -25.48
C CYS A 187 4.41 -10.20 -24.44
N ALA A 188 5.72 -10.23 -24.70
CA ALA A 188 6.71 -10.63 -23.70
C ALA A 188 7.09 -9.45 -22.79
N MET A 189 7.36 -9.74 -21.52
CA MET A 189 8.01 -8.79 -20.62
C MET A 189 9.46 -8.60 -21.05
N THR A 190 9.91 -7.36 -21.09
CA THR A 190 11.26 -7.01 -21.58
C THR A 190 12.13 -6.37 -20.50
N THR A 191 11.54 -5.80 -19.45
CA THR A 191 12.31 -5.14 -18.39
C THR A 191 12.77 -6.14 -17.34
N ASP A 192 14.01 -5.98 -16.88
CA ASP A 192 14.61 -6.84 -15.84
C ASP A 192 13.76 -6.82 -14.56
N GLU A 193 13.27 -5.65 -14.13
CA GLU A 193 12.36 -5.51 -12.97
C GLU A 193 11.10 -6.38 -13.10
N ALA A 194 10.45 -6.37 -14.27
CA ALA A 194 9.21 -7.11 -14.46
C ALA A 194 9.44 -8.63 -14.46
N ILE A 195 10.53 -9.06 -15.09
CA ILE A 195 10.94 -10.48 -15.15
C ILE A 195 11.35 -10.94 -13.75
N ALA A 196 12.25 -10.23 -13.06
CA ALA A 196 12.71 -10.56 -11.71
C ALA A 196 11.54 -10.66 -10.71
N ARG A 197 10.57 -9.74 -10.78
CA ARG A 197 9.38 -9.79 -9.92
C ARG A 197 8.55 -11.06 -10.15
N LYS A 198 8.37 -11.51 -11.39
CA LYS A 198 7.68 -12.79 -11.66
C LYS A 198 8.54 -13.98 -11.24
N TRP A 199 9.86 -13.92 -11.46
CA TRP A 199 10.80 -14.95 -11.06
C TRP A 199 10.81 -15.19 -9.54
N ARG A 200 10.78 -14.14 -8.73
CA ARG A 200 10.67 -14.25 -7.25
C ARG A 200 9.44 -15.04 -6.83
N LYS A 201 8.27 -14.79 -7.43
CA LYS A 201 7.04 -15.56 -7.16
C LYS A 201 7.18 -17.02 -7.54
N VAL A 202 7.76 -17.29 -8.72
CA VAL A 202 8.03 -18.65 -9.18
C VAL A 202 8.97 -19.37 -8.21
N LYS A 203 9.98 -18.69 -7.66
CA LYS A 203 10.87 -19.26 -6.63
C LYS A 203 10.10 -19.56 -5.32
N GLU A 204 9.24 -18.65 -4.87
CA GLU A 204 8.41 -18.84 -3.67
C GLU A 204 7.43 -20.01 -3.84
N GLU A 205 6.78 -20.12 -4.99
CA GLU A 205 5.86 -21.21 -5.33
C GLU A 205 6.61 -22.54 -5.56
N ASN A 206 7.81 -22.53 -6.17
CA ASN A 206 8.61 -23.74 -6.39
C ASN A 206 9.36 -24.24 -5.14
N ILE A 207 9.60 -23.40 -4.13
CA ILE A 207 10.05 -23.89 -2.82
C ILE A 207 9.00 -24.83 -2.22
N ILE A 208 7.72 -24.66 -2.54
CA ILE A 208 6.64 -25.59 -2.17
C ILE A 208 6.68 -26.87 -3.02
N PHE A 209 7.06 -26.81 -4.30
CA PHE A 209 7.25 -28.00 -5.15
C PHE A 209 8.49 -28.83 -4.78
N ALA A 210 9.61 -28.20 -4.42
CA ALA A 210 10.83 -28.91 -4.04
C ALA A 210 10.70 -29.60 -2.66
N SER A 211 9.89 -29.06 -1.75
CA SER A 211 9.58 -29.70 -0.46
C SER A 211 8.50 -30.79 -0.56
N GLY A 212 7.68 -30.80 -1.62
CA GLY A 212 6.77 -31.91 -1.94
C GLY A 212 7.40 -33.06 -2.73
N ALA A 213 8.42 -32.78 -3.56
CA ALA A 213 9.05 -33.78 -4.44
C ALA A 213 9.95 -34.80 -3.71
N ASN A 214 10.37 -34.53 -2.47
CA ASN A 214 11.17 -35.47 -1.68
C ASN A 214 10.37 -36.63 -1.05
N SER A 215 9.05 -36.68 -1.28
CA SER A 215 8.16 -37.71 -0.71
C SER A 215 7.77 -38.82 -1.70
N GLN A 216 8.22 -38.78 -2.96
CA GLN A 216 7.82 -39.77 -3.98
C GLN A 216 8.95 -40.58 -4.63
N GLN A 217 10.19 -40.52 -4.14
CA GLN A 217 11.29 -41.35 -4.65
C GLN A 217 11.76 -42.51 -3.75
N ASN A 218 11.07 -42.82 -2.66
CA ASN A 218 11.33 -44.03 -1.85
C ASN A 218 10.16 -45.02 -1.91
N GLY A 219 9.91 -45.61 -3.08
CA GLY A 219 8.79 -46.55 -3.17
C GLY A 219 8.60 -47.28 -4.48
N MET A 220 9.66 -47.73 -5.17
CA MET A 220 9.53 -48.82 -6.14
C MET A 220 10.90 -49.47 -6.36
N GLY A 221 11.29 -50.28 -5.38
CA GLY A 221 12.33 -51.29 -5.53
C GLY A 221 11.72 -52.64 -5.17
N ARG A 222 11.41 -53.44 -6.18
CA ARG A 222 11.53 -54.90 -6.22
C ARG A 222 11.20 -55.42 -7.61
#